data_AF-A0A6A3KLU9-F1
#
_entry.id   AF-A0A6A3KLU9-F1
#
_cell.length_a   1.000
_cell.length_b   1.000
_cell.length_c   1.000
_cell.angle_alpha   90.00
_cell.angle_beta   90.00
_cell.angle_gamma   90.00
#
_symmetry.space_group_name_H-M   'P 1'
#
loop_
_entity.id
_entity.type
_entity.pdbx_description
1 polymer ?
#
loop_
_entity_poly.entity_id
_entity_poly.type
_entity_poly.pdbx_seq_one_letter_code
_entity_poly.pdbx_strand_id
1 'polypeptide(L)'
;MPAPASPAPSTAAPRESVRMKRMKLILQKALDVSVHAASLVDLRACLESECRGDEELLAAFFPPPTPEGPEHNSTEEVTAQAVMSLRQKVETLFQWLCETHDVDAELLELEDVIEQAEDRRLRQVTAEEEKKREEEKEEEEGEEQDKEQEQEQLKTSPEATIRAERLRAKQEEQKELEALVEALEARNKELQRAVEEKRRVATADVQRMQRVAGQLEQVNHLAKDYASAP
;
A
#
# COMPACT_ATOMS: atom_id res chain seq x y z
N MET A 1 -32.73 -4.16 -36.45
CA MET A 1 -31.52 -3.42 -36.07
C MET A 1 -31.27 -3.67 -34.59
N PRO A 2 -30.20 -4.38 -34.21
CA PRO A 2 -29.86 -4.55 -32.80
C PRO A 2 -28.95 -3.41 -32.33
N ALA A 3 -29.16 -2.98 -31.09
CA ALA A 3 -28.45 -1.91 -30.40
C ALA A 3 -26.96 -2.25 -30.17
N PRO A 4 -26.06 -1.25 -30.06
CA PRO A 4 -24.66 -1.50 -29.74
C PRO A 4 -24.55 -2.01 -28.29
N ALA A 5 -23.80 -3.10 -28.13
CA ALA A 5 -23.49 -3.69 -26.82
C ALA A 5 -22.60 -2.73 -26.02
N SER A 6 -23.02 -2.43 -24.79
CA SER A 6 -22.24 -1.70 -23.79
C SER A 6 -20.89 -2.41 -23.52
N PRO A 7 -19.81 -1.65 -23.26
CA PRO A 7 -18.52 -2.23 -22.89
C PRO A 7 -18.59 -2.85 -21.50
N ALA A 8 -17.98 -4.03 -21.35
CA ALA A 8 -17.89 -4.74 -20.09
C ALA A 8 -17.02 -3.97 -19.07
N PRO A 9 -17.38 -3.98 -17.77
CA PRO A 9 -16.58 -3.35 -16.73
C PRO A 9 -15.27 -4.10 -16.54
N SER A 10 -14.16 -3.38 -16.65
CA SER A 10 -12.82 -3.86 -16.31
C SER A 10 -12.78 -4.21 -14.82
N THR A 11 -12.87 -5.49 -14.48
CA THR A 11 -12.67 -5.99 -13.12
C THR A 11 -11.17 -6.11 -12.82
N ALA A 12 -10.46 -4.98 -12.84
CA ALA A 12 -9.29 -4.83 -11.99
C ALA A 12 -9.82 -4.38 -10.64
N ALA A 13 -9.50 -5.11 -9.56
CA ALA A 13 -9.83 -4.63 -8.22
C ALA A 13 -9.31 -3.19 -8.08
N PRO A 14 -10.13 -2.21 -7.65
CA PRO A 14 -9.71 -0.84 -7.54
C PRO A 14 -8.48 -0.79 -6.64
N ARG A 15 -7.38 -0.28 -7.20
CA ARG A 15 -6.08 -0.26 -6.56
C ARG A 15 -6.14 0.82 -5.48
N GLU A 16 -6.51 0.46 -4.26
CA GLU A 16 -6.65 1.43 -3.17
C GLU A 16 -5.30 2.10 -2.84
N SER A 17 -5.29 3.44 -2.78
CA SER A 17 -4.10 4.25 -2.46
C SER A 17 -3.51 3.90 -1.10
N VAL A 18 -2.19 4.09 -0.97
CA VAL A 18 -1.50 3.85 0.31
C VAL A 18 -1.98 4.85 1.37
N ARG A 19 -2.26 6.09 0.96
CA ARG A 19 -2.81 7.16 1.80
C ARG A 19 -4.23 6.86 2.23
N MET A 20 -5.09 6.30 1.38
CA MET A 20 -6.43 5.88 1.79
C MET A 20 -6.39 4.81 2.86
N LYS A 21 -5.52 3.80 2.70
CA LYS A 21 -5.28 2.76 3.72
C LYS A 21 -4.82 3.37 5.04
N ARG A 22 -3.90 4.34 5.00
CA ARG A 22 -3.44 5.06 6.21
C ARG A 22 -4.58 5.86 6.84
N MET A 23 -5.40 6.53 6.05
CA MET A 23 -6.52 7.32 6.55
C MET A 23 -7.56 6.43 7.25
N LYS A 24 -7.93 5.29 6.65
CA LYS A 24 -8.80 4.27 7.27
C LYS A 24 -8.22 3.76 8.59
N LEU A 25 -6.91 3.47 8.62
CA LEU A 25 -6.23 3.01 9.83
C LEU A 25 -6.24 4.07 10.94
N ILE A 26 -6.03 5.34 10.59
CA ILE A 26 -6.09 6.46 11.55
C ILE A 26 -7.50 6.58 12.13
N LEU A 27 -8.53 6.52 11.28
CA LEU A 27 -9.92 6.54 11.72
C LEU A 27 -10.22 5.37 12.68
N GLN A 28 -9.85 4.15 12.30
CA GLN A 28 -10.05 2.97 13.13
C GLN A 28 -9.39 3.14 14.50
N LYS A 29 -8.14 3.60 14.53
CA LYS A 29 -7.43 3.83 15.80
C LYS A 29 -8.08 4.93 16.64
N ALA A 30 -8.55 6.00 16.02
CA ALA A 30 -9.25 7.09 16.73
C ALA A 30 -10.58 6.60 17.31
N LEU A 31 -11.32 5.77 16.56
CA LEU A 31 -12.55 5.14 17.04
C LEU A 31 -12.27 4.18 18.20
N ASP A 32 -11.24 3.34 18.10
CA ASP A 32 -10.88 2.40 19.17
C ASP A 32 -10.52 3.14 20.47
N VAL A 33 -9.76 4.23 20.38
CA VAL A 33 -9.46 5.10 21.53
C VAL A 33 -10.72 5.74 22.10
N SER A 34 -11.63 6.20 21.23
CA SER A 34 -12.89 6.84 21.65
C SER A 34 -13.84 5.86 22.34
N VAL A 35 -13.94 4.62 21.83
CA VAL A 35 -14.70 3.53 22.45
C VAL A 35 -14.13 3.21 23.82
N HIS A 36 -12.79 3.10 23.92
CA HIS A 36 -12.15 2.86 25.20
C HIS A 36 -12.42 4.01 26.19
N ALA A 37 -12.29 5.26 25.77
CA ALA A 37 -12.61 6.41 26.61
C ALA A 37 -14.09 6.40 27.06
N ALA A 38 -15.03 6.10 26.16
CA ALA A 38 -16.45 6.01 26.47
C ALA A 38 -16.76 4.87 27.46
N SER A 39 -16.03 3.74 27.40
CA SER A 39 -16.20 2.62 28.34
C SER A 39 -15.77 2.96 29.77
N LEU A 40 -14.97 4.00 29.97
CA LEU A 40 -14.56 4.49 31.29
C LEU A 40 -15.56 5.49 31.88
N VAL A 41 -16.54 5.95 31.10
CA VAL A 41 -17.54 6.92 31.53
C VAL A 41 -18.71 6.17 32.17
N ASP A 42 -19.00 6.48 33.42
CA ASP A 42 -20.22 6.03 34.08
C ASP A 42 -21.41 6.88 33.59
N LEU A 43 -22.09 6.35 32.56
CA LEU A 43 -23.25 7.01 31.95
C LEU A 43 -24.41 7.22 32.93
N ARG A 44 -24.54 6.37 33.95
CA ARG A 44 -25.55 6.54 34.99
C ARG A 44 -25.20 7.74 35.86
N ALA A 45 -23.96 7.85 36.33
CA ALA A 45 -23.50 9.01 37.09
C ALA A 45 -23.60 10.32 36.29
N CYS A 46 -23.31 10.28 34.97
CA CYS A 46 -23.49 11.43 34.09
C CYS A 46 -24.97 11.87 34.02
N LEU A 47 -25.88 10.94 33.73
CA LEU A 47 -27.32 11.24 33.63
C LEU A 47 -27.92 11.65 34.98
N GLU A 48 -27.51 11.05 36.09
CA GLU A 48 -27.94 11.44 37.44
C GLU A 48 -27.53 12.88 37.77
N SER A 49 -26.39 13.35 37.24
CA SER A 49 -25.94 14.73 37.43
C SER A 49 -26.74 15.75 36.62
N GLU A 50 -27.17 15.39 35.40
CA GLU A 50 -27.93 16.25 34.48
C GLU A 50 -29.43 16.27 34.80
N CYS A 51 -29.98 15.14 35.24
CA CYS A 51 -31.40 14.95 35.55
C CYS A 51 -31.74 15.14 37.04
N ARG A 52 -30.95 15.93 37.79
CA ARG A 52 -31.21 16.18 39.21
C ARG A 52 -32.64 16.67 39.44
N GLY A 53 -33.47 15.83 40.04
CA GLY A 53 -34.86 16.12 40.39
C GLY A 53 -35.92 15.38 39.58
N ASP A 54 -35.52 14.61 38.56
CA ASP A 54 -36.43 13.76 37.76
C ASP A 54 -36.06 12.28 37.92
N GLU A 55 -36.44 11.71 39.07
CA GLU A 55 -36.17 10.29 39.36
C GLU A 55 -37.02 9.35 38.50
N GLU A 56 -38.17 9.78 38.00
CA GLU A 56 -39.00 8.98 37.09
C GLU A 56 -38.28 8.76 35.75
N LEU A 57 -37.64 9.81 35.22
CA LEU A 57 -36.83 9.72 34.01
C LEU A 57 -35.61 8.82 34.21
N LEU A 58 -34.89 8.98 35.32
CA LEU A 58 -33.74 8.13 35.65
C LEU A 58 -34.14 6.67 35.82
N ALA A 59 -35.27 6.39 36.48
CA ALA A 59 -35.79 5.03 36.65
C ALA A 59 -36.27 4.39 35.32
N ALA A 60 -36.67 5.21 34.33
CA ALA A 60 -37.05 4.71 33.01
C ALA A 60 -35.83 4.21 32.19
N PHE A 61 -34.65 4.82 32.37
CA PHE A 61 -33.41 4.44 31.69
C PHE A 61 -32.55 3.46 32.50
N PHE A 62 -32.57 3.59 33.83
CA PHE A 62 -31.83 2.75 34.78
C PHE A 62 -32.80 2.25 35.86
N PRO A 63 -33.56 1.19 35.60
CA PRO A 63 -34.48 0.62 36.57
C PRO A 63 -33.77 0.35 37.92
N PRO A 64 -34.45 0.59 39.06
CA PRO A 64 -33.86 0.29 40.36
C PRO A 64 -33.61 -1.21 40.49
N PRO A 65 -32.49 -1.62 41.13
CA PRO A 65 -32.11 -3.01 41.25
C PRO A 65 -33.21 -3.82 41.91
N THR A 66 -33.81 -4.76 41.17
CA THR A 66 -34.75 -5.71 41.74
C THR A 66 -34.00 -6.78 42.54
N PRO A 67 -34.57 -7.32 43.62
CA PRO A 67 -33.86 -8.22 44.54
C PRO A 67 -33.36 -9.55 43.95
N GLU A 68 -33.71 -9.89 42.70
CA GLU A 68 -33.48 -11.22 42.12
C GLU A 68 -32.67 -11.25 40.80
N GLY A 69 -32.08 -10.14 40.34
CA GLY A 69 -31.38 -10.07 39.04
C GLY A 69 -29.90 -9.62 39.08
N PRO A 70 -29.01 -10.14 38.22
CA PRO A 70 -27.66 -9.61 38.02
C PRO A 70 -27.73 -8.34 37.13
N GLU A 71 -28.18 -7.22 37.68
CA GLU A 71 -28.61 -6.04 36.89
C GLU A 71 -27.48 -5.11 36.41
N HIS A 72 -26.28 -5.14 37.02
CA HIS A 72 -25.16 -4.32 36.55
C HIS A 72 -24.72 -4.66 35.12
N ASN A 73 -24.81 -5.93 34.74
CA ASN A 73 -24.42 -6.37 33.40
C ASN A 73 -25.34 -5.81 32.31
N SER A 74 -26.65 -5.66 32.58
CA SER A 74 -27.60 -5.21 31.57
C SER A 74 -27.39 -3.75 31.16
N THR A 75 -26.98 -2.89 32.10
CA THR A 75 -26.72 -1.48 31.80
C THR A 75 -25.42 -1.33 31.02
N GLU A 76 -24.36 -2.00 31.46
CA GLU A 76 -23.06 -2.01 30.77
C GLU A 76 -23.16 -2.63 29.36
N GLU A 77 -24.02 -3.63 29.17
CA GLU A 77 -24.31 -4.21 27.86
C GLU A 77 -25.01 -3.20 26.93
N VAL A 78 -25.98 -2.44 27.44
CA VAL A 78 -26.69 -1.41 26.64
C VAL A 78 -25.74 -0.28 26.26
N THR A 79 -24.88 0.17 27.17
CA THR A 79 -23.90 1.23 26.88
C THR A 79 -22.84 0.75 25.89
N ALA A 80 -22.31 -0.47 26.07
CA ALA A 80 -21.39 -1.08 25.11
C ALA A 80 -22.04 -1.21 23.71
N GLN A 81 -23.30 -1.65 23.64
CA GLN A 81 -24.04 -1.77 22.38
C GLN A 81 -24.26 -0.40 21.71
N ALA A 82 -24.57 0.64 22.48
CA ALA A 82 -24.75 2.00 21.96
C ALA A 82 -23.43 2.56 21.38
N VAL A 83 -22.32 2.36 22.08
CA VAL A 83 -20.98 2.77 21.64
C VAL A 83 -20.56 2.03 20.37
N MET A 84 -20.81 0.72 20.28
CA MET A 84 -20.52 -0.07 19.08
C MET A 84 -21.41 0.34 17.89
N SER A 85 -22.69 0.62 18.13
CA SER A 85 -23.59 1.13 17.09
C SER A 85 -23.13 2.50 16.56
N LEU A 86 -22.68 3.39 17.45
CA LEU A 86 -22.13 4.69 17.06
C LEU A 86 -20.86 4.52 16.21
N ARG A 87 -19.93 3.65 16.61
CA ARG A 87 -18.72 3.31 15.84
C ARG A 87 -19.07 2.88 14.41
N GLN A 88 -19.98 1.92 14.28
CA GLN A 88 -20.40 1.41 12.97
C GLN A 88 -21.05 2.49 12.09
N LYS A 89 -21.86 3.38 12.70
CA LYS A 89 -22.45 4.52 11.98
C LYS A 89 -21.38 5.48 11.48
N VAL A 90 -20.37 5.80 12.30
CA VAL A 90 -19.27 6.67 11.88
C VAL A 90 -18.46 6.04 10.76
N GLU A 91 -18.13 4.75 10.84
CA GLU A 91 -17.44 4.01 9.77
C GLU A 91 -18.25 4.04 8.46
N THR A 92 -19.55 3.82 8.54
CA THR A 92 -20.45 3.85 7.37
C THR A 92 -20.51 5.24 6.73
N LEU A 93 -20.66 6.29 7.54
CA LEU A 93 -20.68 7.67 7.06
C LEU A 93 -19.35 8.08 6.46
N PHE A 94 -18.24 7.67 7.06
CA PHE A 94 -16.91 7.93 6.53
C PHE A 94 -16.71 7.25 5.17
N GLN A 95 -17.08 5.98 5.04
CA GLN A 95 -17.00 5.25 3.78
C GLN A 95 -17.87 5.93 2.71
N TRP A 96 -19.10 6.30 3.05
CA TRP A 96 -20.00 7.02 2.15
C TRP A 96 -19.42 8.38 1.71
N LEU A 97 -18.82 9.15 2.62
CA LEU A 97 -18.16 10.42 2.29
C LEU A 97 -16.98 10.21 1.34
N CYS A 98 -16.17 9.17 1.58
CA CYS A 98 -15.02 8.86 0.73
C CYS A 98 -15.44 8.45 -0.69
N GLU A 99 -16.53 7.67 -0.80
CA GLU A 99 -17.11 7.29 -2.09
C GLU A 99 -17.76 8.48 -2.80
N THR A 100 -18.47 9.33 -2.07
CA THR A 100 -19.17 10.50 -2.65
C THR A 100 -18.21 11.53 -3.24
N HIS A 101 -17.02 11.64 -2.66
CA HIS A 101 -16.00 12.60 -3.08
C HIS A 101 -14.82 11.95 -3.82
N ASP A 102 -14.95 10.69 -4.23
CA ASP A 102 -13.91 9.93 -4.93
C ASP A 102 -12.51 10.08 -4.30
N VAL A 103 -12.45 10.12 -2.97
CA VAL A 103 -11.24 10.51 -2.22
C VAL A 103 -10.07 9.58 -2.52
N ASP A 104 -10.34 8.29 -2.74
CA ASP A 104 -9.29 7.33 -3.11
C ASP A 104 -8.68 7.64 -4.48
N ALA A 105 -9.47 8.11 -5.44
CA ALA A 105 -8.96 8.52 -6.76
C ALA A 105 -8.07 9.76 -6.65
N GLU A 106 -8.51 10.78 -5.92
CA GLU A 106 -7.71 11.99 -5.66
C GLU A 106 -6.40 11.68 -4.93
N LEU A 107 -6.43 10.73 -3.98
CA LEU A 107 -5.23 10.30 -3.27
C LEU A 107 -4.29 9.47 -4.14
N LEU A 108 -4.79 8.67 -5.08
CA LEU A 108 -3.98 7.99 -6.09
C LEU A 108 -3.28 9.00 -7.00
N GLU A 109 -4.01 9.99 -7.51
CA GLU A 109 -3.42 11.04 -8.35
C GLU A 109 -2.33 11.81 -7.59
N LEU A 110 -2.55 12.11 -6.31
CA LEU A 110 -1.54 12.74 -5.47
C LEU A 110 -0.29 11.85 -5.28
N GLU A 111 -0.48 10.54 -5.09
CA GLU A 111 0.64 9.60 -5.01
C GLU A 111 1.46 9.57 -6.30
N ASP A 112 0.79 9.51 -7.45
CA ASP A 112 1.44 9.53 -8.76
C ASP A 112 2.23 10.84 -8.98
N VAL A 113 1.67 12.00 -8.60
CA VAL A 113 2.35 13.30 -8.72
C VAL A 113 3.59 13.35 -7.83
N ILE A 114 3.53 12.79 -6.63
CA ILE A 114 4.67 12.74 -5.71
C ILE A 114 5.75 11.81 -6.25
N GLU A 115 5.40 10.62 -6.72
CA GLU A 115 6.35 9.67 -7.31
C GLU A 115 7.07 10.29 -8.52
N GLN A 116 6.33 10.97 -9.40
CA GLN A 116 6.94 11.69 -10.53
C GLN A 116 7.87 12.82 -10.07
N ALA A 117 7.55 13.54 -9.00
CA ALA A 117 8.39 14.59 -8.46
C ALA A 117 9.67 14.04 -7.82
N GLU A 118 9.56 12.93 -7.09
CA GLU A 118 10.69 12.20 -6.50
C GLU A 118 11.62 11.65 -7.59
N ASP A 119 11.07 11.08 -8.67
CA ASP A 119 11.83 10.61 -9.83
C ASP A 119 12.61 11.73 -10.51
N ARG A 120 11.97 12.89 -10.74
CA ARG A 120 12.63 14.06 -11.34
C ARG A 120 13.77 14.55 -10.46
N ARG A 121 13.56 14.60 -9.15
CA ARG A 121 14.59 14.98 -8.18
C ARG A 121 15.75 13.99 -8.19
N LEU A 122 15.47 12.68 -8.23
CA LEU A 122 16.50 11.65 -8.27
C LEU A 122 17.37 11.79 -9.53
N ARG A 123 16.74 12.01 -10.70
CA ARG A 123 17.47 12.24 -11.96
C ARG A 123 18.33 13.50 -11.93
N GLN A 124 17.87 14.56 -11.28
CA GLN A 124 18.66 15.78 -11.11
C GLN A 124 19.88 15.53 -10.23
N VAL A 125 19.72 14.84 -9.10
CA VAL A 125 20.83 14.49 -8.21
C VAL A 125 21.84 13.59 -8.91
N THR A 126 21.39 12.58 -9.65
CA THR A 126 22.31 11.69 -10.39
C THR A 126 23.05 12.44 -11.49
N ALA A 127 22.39 13.33 -12.22
CA ALA A 127 23.04 14.15 -13.25
C ALA A 127 24.04 15.15 -12.66
N GLU A 128 23.75 15.75 -11.50
CA GLU A 128 24.69 16.61 -10.78
C GLU A 128 25.89 15.83 -10.23
N GLU A 129 25.68 14.61 -9.74
CA GLU A 129 26.76 13.72 -9.29
C GLU A 129 27.65 13.27 -10.45
N GLU A 130 27.08 12.94 -11.61
CA GLU A 130 27.84 12.61 -12.83
C GLU A 130 28.65 13.82 -13.31
N LYS A 131 28.04 15.01 -13.36
CA LYS A 131 28.75 16.24 -13.75
C LYS A 131 29.89 16.58 -12.79
N LYS A 132 29.71 16.39 -11.48
CA LYS A 132 30.79 16.55 -10.50
C LYS A 132 31.91 15.54 -10.69
N ARG A 133 31.58 14.28 -11.00
CA ARG A 133 32.60 13.25 -11.30
C ARG A 133 33.34 13.54 -12.61
N GLU A 134 32.69 14.15 -13.59
CA GLU A 134 33.34 14.60 -14.83
C GLU A 134 34.24 15.81 -14.57
N GLU A 135 33.80 16.79 -13.79
CA GLU A 135 34.62 17.95 -13.38
C GLU A 135 35.84 17.51 -12.55
N GLU A 136 35.68 16.57 -11.61
CA GLU A 136 36.80 15.98 -10.86
C GLU A 136 37.79 15.22 -11.75
N LYS A 137 37.33 14.58 -12.83
CA LYS A 137 38.19 13.90 -13.80
C LYS A 137 38.92 14.88 -14.72
N GLU A 138 38.26 15.95 -15.15
CA GLU A 138 38.87 17.00 -15.97
C GLU A 138 39.92 17.81 -15.17
N GLU A 139 39.70 18.01 -13.86
CA GLU A 139 40.72 18.58 -12.96
C GLU A 139 41.90 17.61 -12.74
N GLU A 140 41.66 16.29 -12.62
CA GLU A 140 42.74 15.29 -12.53
C GLU A 140 43.54 15.18 -13.86
N GLU A 141 42.90 15.25 -15.03
CA GLU A 141 43.55 15.21 -16.36
C GLU A 141 44.30 16.52 -16.69
N GLY A 142 43.80 17.68 -16.23
CA GLY A 142 44.48 18.97 -16.36
C GLY A 142 45.79 19.06 -15.57
N GLU A 143 45.90 18.32 -14.45
CA GLU A 143 47.15 18.19 -13.69
C GLU A 143 48.12 17.13 -14.25
N GLU A 144 47.69 16.28 -15.18
CA GLU A 144 48.58 15.25 -15.78
C GLU A 144 49.49 15.81 -16.90
N GLN A 145 49.16 16.96 -17.51
CA GLN A 145 50.04 17.58 -18.52
C GLN A 145 51.31 18.24 -17.95
N ASP A 146 51.39 18.52 -16.64
CA ASP A 146 52.61 19.01 -15.98
C ASP A 146 53.44 17.89 -15.32
N LYS A 147 52.96 16.63 -15.35
CA LYS A 147 53.60 15.49 -14.64
C LYS A 147 54.35 14.50 -15.54
N GLU A 148 54.34 14.68 -16.87
CA GLU A 148 55.12 13.80 -17.77
C GLU A 148 56.64 14.05 -17.76
N GLN A 149 57.14 15.16 -17.19
CA GLN A 149 58.58 15.39 -17.06
C GLN A 149 59.22 14.82 -15.78
N GLU A 150 58.45 14.34 -14.79
CA GLU A 150 58.98 13.78 -13.54
C GLU A 150 59.00 12.23 -13.49
N GLN A 151 58.50 11.56 -14.53
CA GLN A 151 58.28 10.10 -14.48
C GLN A 151 59.53 9.21 -14.51
N GLU A 152 60.74 9.72 -14.75
CA GLU A 152 61.93 8.85 -14.80
C GLU A 152 62.68 8.66 -13.48
N GLN A 153 62.36 9.38 -12.39
CA GLN A 153 63.14 9.28 -11.12
C GLN A 153 62.44 8.59 -9.93
N LEU A 154 61.15 8.25 -10.02
CA LEU A 154 60.36 7.83 -8.84
C LEU A 154 60.08 6.31 -8.73
N LYS A 155 60.99 5.45 -9.20
CA LYS A 155 60.83 3.98 -9.07
C LYS A 155 60.98 3.43 -7.63
N THR A 156 61.26 4.29 -6.64
CA THR A 156 61.33 3.90 -5.23
C THR A 156 60.71 4.94 -4.29
N SER A 157 59.68 5.67 -4.73
CA SER A 157 58.99 6.62 -3.86
C SER A 157 57.77 5.98 -3.18
N PRO A 158 57.57 6.20 -1.87
CA PRO A 158 56.38 5.75 -1.14
C PRO A 158 55.07 6.18 -1.81
N GLU A 159 55.07 7.34 -2.47
CA GLU A 159 53.91 7.89 -3.15
C GLU A 159 53.48 7.05 -4.37
N ALA A 160 54.44 6.48 -5.11
CA ALA A 160 54.15 5.56 -6.21
C ALA A 160 53.52 4.26 -5.71
N THR A 161 53.88 3.82 -4.49
CA THR A 161 53.30 2.62 -3.85
C THR A 161 51.85 2.89 -3.43
N ILE A 162 51.57 4.05 -2.84
CA ILE A 162 50.21 4.45 -2.44
C ILE A 162 49.29 4.56 -3.66
N ARG A 163 49.76 5.16 -4.77
CA ARG A 163 48.97 5.24 -6.01
C ARG A 163 48.68 3.86 -6.60
N ALA A 164 49.67 2.96 -6.61
CA ALA A 164 49.49 1.59 -7.08
C ALA A 164 48.50 0.79 -6.22
N GLU A 165 48.54 0.98 -4.90
CA GLU A 165 47.58 0.35 -3.98
C GLU A 165 46.16 0.91 -4.18
N ARG A 166 46.00 2.24 -4.31
CA ARG A 166 44.71 2.87 -4.58
C ARG A 166 44.10 2.40 -5.90
N LEU A 167 44.93 2.24 -6.94
CA LEU A 167 44.49 1.71 -8.23
C LEU A 167 44.02 0.26 -8.10
N ARG A 168 44.76 -0.57 -7.33
CA ARG A 168 44.36 -1.96 -7.07
C ARG A 168 43.02 -2.02 -6.31
N ALA A 169 42.84 -1.21 -5.28
CA ALA A 169 41.59 -1.16 -4.52
C ALA A 169 40.41 -0.74 -5.41
N LYS A 170 40.58 0.28 -6.26
CA LYS A 170 39.55 0.67 -7.24
C LYS A 170 39.21 -0.46 -8.22
N GLN A 171 40.21 -1.22 -8.69
CA GLN A 171 39.98 -2.35 -9.60
C GLN A 171 39.28 -3.52 -8.92
N GLU A 172 39.55 -3.77 -7.63
CA GLU A 172 38.85 -4.80 -6.85
C GLU A 172 37.40 -4.40 -6.60
N GLU A 173 37.14 -3.16 -6.19
CA GLU A 173 35.78 -2.62 -6.03
C GLU A 173 34.99 -2.67 -7.34
N GLN A 174 35.63 -2.29 -8.46
CA GLN A 174 34.98 -2.37 -9.77
C GLN A 174 34.59 -3.81 -10.13
N LYS A 175 35.46 -4.79 -9.87
CA LYS A 175 35.15 -6.22 -10.12
C LYS A 175 34.01 -6.73 -9.23
N GLU A 176 33.96 -6.31 -7.97
CA GLU A 176 32.87 -6.67 -7.07
C GLU A 176 31.53 -6.08 -7.54
N LEU A 177 31.53 -4.83 -8.00
CA LEU A 177 30.35 -4.19 -8.56
C LEU A 177 29.89 -4.87 -9.85
N GLU A 178 30.82 -5.17 -10.76
CA GLU A 178 30.52 -5.90 -12.00
C GLU A 178 29.91 -7.28 -11.70
N ALA A 179 30.48 -8.02 -10.73
CA ALA A 179 29.93 -9.30 -10.31
C ALA A 179 28.51 -9.18 -9.70
N LEU A 180 28.25 -8.11 -8.95
CA LEU A 180 26.93 -7.86 -8.36
C LEU A 180 25.89 -7.50 -9.43
N VAL A 181 26.28 -6.72 -10.44
CA VAL A 181 25.43 -6.41 -11.60
C VAL A 181 25.10 -7.69 -12.36
N GLU A 182 26.09 -8.53 -12.68
CA GLU A 182 25.86 -9.81 -13.36
C GLU A 182 24.91 -10.73 -12.57
N ALA A 183 25.07 -10.82 -11.24
CA ALA A 183 24.20 -11.59 -10.38
C ALA A 183 22.76 -11.06 -10.38
N LEU A 184 22.59 -9.74 -10.34
CA LEU A 184 21.27 -9.10 -10.42
C LEU A 184 20.61 -9.32 -11.78
N GLU A 185 21.35 -9.22 -12.89
CA GLU A 185 20.84 -9.51 -14.22
C GLU A 185 20.41 -10.97 -14.37
N ALA A 186 21.19 -11.91 -13.84
CA ALA A 186 20.84 -13.33 -13.84
C ALA A 186 19.53 -13.56 -13.06
N ARG A 187 19.40 -12.97 -11.87
CA ARG A 187 18.18 -13.05 -11.07
C ARG A 187 16.98 -12.42 -11.76
N ASN A 188 17.18 -11.31 -12.48
CA ASN A 188 16.11 -10.65 -13.22
C ASN A 188 15.63 -11.52 -14.39
N LYS A 189 16.57 -12.14 -15.13
CA LYS A 189 16.26 -13.12 -16.20
C LYS A 189 15.47 -14.33 -15.65
N GLU A 190 15.81 -14.83 -14.47
CA GLU A 190 15.06 -15.92 -13.82
C GLU A 190 13.65 -15.50 -13.43
N LEU A 191 13.49 -14.32 -12.82
CA LEU A 191 12.18 -13.78 -12.46
C LEU A 191 11.30 -13.56 -13.68
N GLN A 192 11.87 -13.05 -14.78
CA GLN A 192 11.15 -12.87 -16.03
C GLN A 192 10.63 -14.21 -16.58
N ARG A 193 11.46 -15.26 -16.58
CA ARG A 193 11.02 -16.62 -16.97
C ARG A 193 9.90 -17.14 -16.07
N ALA A 194 9.98 -16.91 -14.76
CA ALA A 194 8.94 -17.34 -13.83
C ALA A 194 7.60 -16.60 -14.06
N VAL A 195 7.67 -15.31 -14.40
CA VAL A 195 6.49 -14.51 -14.76
C VAL A 195 5.86 -15.01 -16.08
N GLU A 196 6.67 -15.27 -17.09
CA GLU A 196 6.21 -15.80 -18.38
C GLU A 196 5.53 -17.16 -18.23
N GLU A 197 6.10 -18.05 -17.40
CA GLU A 197 5.49 -19.35 -17.11
C GLU A 197 4.14 -19.19 -16.39
N LYS A 198 4.06 -18.34 -15.36
CA LYS A 198 2.79 -18.05 -14.69
C LYS A 198 1.75 -17.46 -15.64
N ARG A 199 2.16 -16.59 -16.56
CA ARG A 199 1.28 -16.03 -17.59
C ARG A 199 0.76 -17.11 -18.54
N ARG A 200 1.63 -18.06 -18.92
CA ARG A 200 1.26 -19.21 -19.75
C ARG A 200 0.22 -20.10 -19.05
N VAL A 201 0.45 -20.43 -17.78
CA VAL A 201 -0.48 -21.23 -16.97
C VAL A 201 -1.83 -20.52 -16.83
N ALA A 202 -1.83 -19.23 -16.46
CA ALA A 202 -3.06 -18.45 -16.34
C ALA A 202 -3.86 -18.40 -17.66
N THR A 203 -3.16 -18.27 -18.79
CA THR A 203 -3.80 -18.29 -20.12
C THR A 203 -4.45 -19.66 -20.41
N ALA A 204 -3.76 -20.75 -20.07
CA ALA A 204 -4.30 -22.10 -20.23
C ALA A 204 -5.52 -22.36 -19.34
N ASP A 205 -5.51 -21.84 -18.12
CA ASP A 205 -6.64 -21.95 -17.18
C ASP A 205 -7.85 -21.15 -17.66
N VAL A 206 -7.66 -19.93 -18.17
CA VAL A 206 -8.75 -19.15 -18.80
C VAL A 206 -9.37 -19.92 -19.96
N GLN A 207 -8.56 -20.52 -20.83
CA GLN A 207 -9.07 -21.34 -21.94
C GLN A 207 -9.80 -22.60 -21.46
N ARG A 208 -9.38 -23.19 -20.34
CA ARG A 208 -10.08 -24.32 -19.72
C ARG A 208 -11.43 -23.88 -19.17
N MET A 209 -11.49 -22.76 -18.44
CA MET A 209 -12.72 -22.19 -17.91
C MET A 209 -13.71 -21.82 -19.02
N GLN A 210 -13.25 -21.21 -20.11
CA GLN A 210 -14.09 -20.87 -21.26
C GLN A 210 -14.74 -22.12 -21.88
N ARG A 211 -13.99 -23.22 -21.99
CA ARG A 211 -14.54 -24.51 -22.46
C ARG A 211 -15.60 -25.06 -21.52
N VAL A 212 -15.35 -25.03 -20.20
CA VAL A 212 -16.32 -25.48 -19.19
C VAL A 212 -17.57 -24.60 -19.20
N ALA A 213 -17.43 -23.28 -19.31
CA ALA A 213 -18.54 -22.35 -19.42
C ALA A 213 -19.41 -22.66 -20.65
N GLY A 214 -18.80 -22.87 -21.82
CA GLY A 214 -19.53 -23.25 -23.03
C GLY A 214 -20.26 -24.59 -22.91
N GLN A 215 -19.68 -25.58 -22.21
CA GLN A 215 -20.36 -26.84 -21.92
C GLN A 215 -21.55 -26.65 -20.96
N LEU A 216 -21.39 -25.84 -19.92
CA LEU A 216 -22.48 -25.52 -18.98
C LEU A 216 -23.63 -24.79 -19.67
N GLU A 217 -23.33 -23.85 -20.57
CA GLU A 217 -24.34 -23.18 -21.38
C GLU A 217 -25.13 -24.17 -22.25
N GLN A 218 -24.45 -25.10 -22.92
CA GLN A 218 -25.10 -26.15 -23.72
C GLN A 218 -26.00 -27.06 -22.87
N VAL A 219 -25.52 -27.51 -21.71
CA VAL A 219 -26.33 -28.33 -20.78
C VAL A 219 -27.53 -27.55 -20.27
N ASN A 220 -27.37 -26.27 -19.96
CA ASN A 220 -28.46 -25.39 -19.53
C ASN A 220 -29.52 -25.24 -20.63
N HIS A 221 -29.12 -25.04 -21.89
CA HIS A 221 -30.04 -25.02 -23.03
C HIS A 221 -30.82 -26.34 -23.15
N LEU A 222 -30.14 -27.48 -23.13
CA LEU A 222 -30.80 -28.80 -23.19
C LEU A 222 -31.78 -29.03 -22.01
N ALA A 223 -31.41 -28.61 -20.81
CA ALA A 223 -32.27 -28.72 -19.63
C ALA A 223 -33.53 -27.85 -19.76
N LYS A 224 -33.40 -26.62 -20.30
CA LYS A 224 -34.54 -25.74 -20.59
C LYS A 224 -35.45 -26.32 -21.67
N ASP A 225 -34.88 -26.88 -22.73
CA ASP A 225 -35.64 -27.52 -23.81
C ASP A 225 -36.40 -28.74 -23.29
N TYR A 226 -35.78 -29.56 -22.42
CA TYR A 226 -36.45 -30.69 -21.79
C TYR A 226 -37.58 -30.27 -20.84
N ALA A 227 -37.36 -29.21 -20.04
CA ALA A 227 -38.37 -28.70 -19.11
C ALA A 227 -39.54 -27.98 -19.81
N SER A 228 -39.38 -27.57 -21.06
CA SER A 228 -40.42 -26.90 -21.87
C SER A 228 -41.09 -27.82 -22.89
N ALA A 229 -40.69 -29.10 -22.95
CA ALA A 229 -41.37 -30.11 -23.75
C ALA A 229 -42.74 -30.46 -23.11
N PRO A 230 -43.84 -30.48 -23.88
CA PRO A 230 -45.21 -30.68 -23.39
C PRO A 230 -45.54 -32.11 -22.97
#